data_AF-A0A1N6QA65-F1
#
_entry.id   AF-A0A1N6QA65-F1
#
_cell.length_a   1.000
_cell.length_b   1.000
_cell.length_c   1.000
_cell.angle_alpha   90.00
_cell.angle_beta   90.00
_cell.angle_gamma   90.00
#
_symmetry.space_group_name_H-M   'P 1'
#
loop_
_entity.id
_entity.type
_entity.pdbx_description
1 polymer ?
#
loop_
_entity_poly.entity_id
_entity_poly.type
_entity_poly.pdbx_seq_one_letter_code
_entity_poly.pdbx_strand_id
1 'polypeptide(L)'
;MKIKELLHYTYIFPVLAMGYYFSGLMGTGVVFNVIAGILLTGSVLSAVHHAEVVAHKVGEPFGTIILALCITIIEVALIISLMVAGGDQAITLARDTVFAAVMLILNGILGICILVGGVKYYE
;
A
#
# COMPACT_ATOMS: atom_id res chain seq x y z
N MET A 1 -23.52 -16.33 -5.21
CA MET A 1 -22.11 -15.89 -5.35
C MET A 1 -21.23 -17.11 -5.46
N LYS A 2 -20.47 -17.26 -6.56
CA LYS A 2 -19.63 -18.45 -6.78
C LYS A 2 -18.45 -18.43 -5.79
N ILE A 3 -18.20 -19.55 -5.11
CA ILE A 3 -17.09 -19.76 -4.15
C ILE A 3 -15.70 -19.38 -4.71
N LYS A 4 -15.52 -19.43 -6.04
CA LYS A 4 -14.30 -18.94 -6.71
C LYS A 4 -14.09 -17.42 -6.62
N GLU A 5 -15.14 -16.61 -6.47
CA GLU A 5 -14.97 -15.16 -6.29
C GLU A 5 -14.52 -14.78 -4.89
N LEU A 6 -14.95 -15.52 -3.85
CA LEU A 6 -14.51 -15.34 -2.47
C LEU A 6 -13.02 -15.68 -2.27
N LEU A 7 -12.45 -16.52 -3.13
CA LEU A 7 -11.04 -16.94 -3.12
C LEU A 7 -10.12 -16.01 -3.94
N HIS A 8 -10.58 -14.82 -4.33
CA HIS A 8 -9.66 -13.83 -4.91
C HIS A 8 -8.68 -13.34 -3.84
N TYR A 9 -7.42 -13.16 -4.25
CA TYR A 9 -6.33 -12.63 -3.43
C TYR A 9 -6.75 -11.39 -2.61
N THR A 10 -7.57 -10.54 -3.22
CA THR A 10 -8.13 -9.30 -2.64
C THR A 10 -8.89 -9.51 -1.34
N TYR A 11 -9.53 -10.67 -1.13
CA TYR A 11 -10.25 -10.97 0.11
C TYR A 11 -9.43 -11.86 1.05
N ILE A 12 -8.58 -12.72 0.51
CA ILE A 12 -7.76 -13.65 1.31
C ILE A 12 -6.76 -12.90 2.18
N PHE A 13 -6.01 -11.94 1.61
CA PHE A 13 -4.95 -11.25 2.34
C PHE A 13 -5.45 -10.45 3.54
N PRO A 14 -6.50 -9.61 3.42
CA PRO A 14 -7.06 -8.90 4.55
C PRO A 14 -7.63 -9.83 5.64
N VAL A 15 -8.30 -10.91 5.25
CA VAL A 15 -8.89 -11.86 6.22
C VAL A 15 -7.80 -12.63 6.97
N LEU A 16 -6.76 -13.09 6.27
CA LEU A 16 -5.60 -13.72 6.90
C LEU A 16 -4.82 -12.75 7.79
N ALA A 17 -4.64 -11.50 7.36
CA ALA A 17 -4.00 -10.47 8.16
C ALA A 17 -4.78 -10.22 9.46
N MET A 18 -6.11 -10.17 9.39
CA MET A 18 -6.99 -10.02 10.56
C MET A 18 -6.85 -11.21 11.51
N GLY A 19 -6.91 -12.45 10.99
CA GLY A 19 -6.73 -13.65 11.80
C GLY A 19 -5.35 -13.72 12.47
N TYR A 20 -4.30 -13.33 11.74
CA TYR A 20 -2.93 -13.26 12.25
C TYR A 20 -2.76 -12.17 13.32
N TYR A 21 -3.39 -11.01 13.16
CA TYR A 21 -3.37 -9.96 14.16
C TYR A 21 -3.96 -10.44 15.49
N PHE A 22 -5.11 -11.13 15.46
CA PHE A 22 -5.75 -11.68 16.65
C PHE A 22 -5.03 -12.88 17.27
N SER A 23 -4.14 -13.54 16.54
CA SER A 23 -3.39 -14.67 17.09
C SER A 23 -2.34 -14.23 18.12
N GLY A 24 -2.04 -12.93 18.23
CA GLY A 24 -1.11 -12.38 19.22
C GLY A 24 0.36 -12.78 18.99
N LEU A 25 0.70 -13.30 17.81
CA LEU A 25 2.05 -13.76 17.48
C LEU A 25 2.98 -12.62 17.00
N MET A 26 2.45 -11.42 16.77
CA MET A 26 3.25 -10.25 16.43
C MET A 26 4.29 -9.94 17.51
N GLY A 27 5.52 -9.63 17.11
CA GLY A 27 6.59 -9.26 18.03
C GLY A 27 7.29 -10.44 18.73
N THR A 28 6.83 -11.67 18.53
CA THR A 28 7.44 -12.86 19.17
C THR A 28 8.74 -13.33 18.50
N GLY A 29 9.00 -12.92 17.25
CA GLY A 29 10.23 -13.24 16.53
C GLY A 29 10.30 -12.62 15.14
N VAL A 30 11.51 -12.61 14.54
CA VAL A 30 11.76 -12.00 13.22
C VAL A 30 10.89 -12.63 12.14
N VAL A 31 10.75 -13.96 12.13
CA VAL A 31 9.92 -14.70 11.16
C VAL A 31 8.45 -14.23 11.21
N PHE A 32 7.90 -14.09 12.42
CA PHE A 32 6.53 -13.61 12.64
C PHE A 32 6.36 -12.16 12.19
N ASN A 33 7.35 -11.30 12.40
CA ASN A 33 7.30 -9.92 11.93
C ASN A 33 7.37 -9.82 10.39
N VAL A 34 8.17 -10.67 9.74
CA VAL A 34 8.22 -10.75 8.27
C VAL A 34 6.88 -11.21 7.71
N ILE A 35 6.26 -12.25 8.29
CA ILE A 35 4.93 -12.71 7.89
C ILE A 35 3.90 -11.58 8.04
N ALA A 36 3.94 -10.84 9.16
CA ALA A 36 3.09 -9.69 9.38
C ALA A 36 3.24 -8.63 8.30
N GLY A 37 4.49 -8.30 7.92
CA GLY A 37 4.79 -7.34 6.87
C GLY A 37 4.25 -7.76 5.51
N ILE A 38 4.38 -9.04 5.15
CA ILE A 38 3.84 -9.60 3.90
C ILE A 38 2.31 -9.51 3.89
N LEU A 39 1.65 -9.89 4.99
CA LEU A 39 0.20 -9.83 5.12
C LEU A 39 -0.33 -8.39 5.06
N LEU A 40 0.35 -7.45 5.71
CA LEU A 40 0.04 -6.02 5.64
C LEU A 40 0.18 -5.51 4.21
N THR A 41 1.30 -5.82 3.54
CA THR A 41 1.56 -5.40 2.16
C THR A 41 0.48 -5.92 1.21
N GLY A 42 0.13 -7.20 1.32
CA GLY A 42 -0.94 -7.78 0.50
C GLY A 42 -2.32 -7.19 0.80
N SER A 43 -2.58 -6.79 2.05
CA SER A 43 -3.83 -6.10 2.43
C SER A 43 -3.92 -4.70 1.82
N VAL A 44 -2.81 -3.95 1.80
CA VAL A 44 -2.71 -2.65 1.14
C VAL A 44 -2.95 -2.78 -0.37
N LEU A 45 -2.28 -3.73 -1.03
CA LEU A 45 -2.49 -3.99 -2.46
C LEU A 45 -3.95 -4.39 -2.77
N SER A 46 -4.57 -5.15 -1.87
CA SER A 46 -5.98 -5.52 -1.98
C SER A 46 -6.92 -4.30 -1.89
N ALA A 47 -6.63 -3.38 -0.97
CA ALA A 47 -7.39 -2.13 -0.83
C ALA A 47 -7.23 -1.22 -2.06
N VAL A 48 -6.00 -1.09 -2.60
CA VAL A 48 -5.73 -0.34 -3.83
C VAL A 48 -6.51 -0.93 -5.01
N HIS A 49 -6.49 -2.26 -5.17
CA HIS A 49 -7.26 -2.90 -6.23
C HIS A 49 -8.76 -2.62 -6.12
N HIS A 50 -9.32 -2.59 -4.90
CA HIS A 50 -10.72 -2.23 -4.70
C HIS A 50 -10.99 -0.77 -5.12
N ALA A 51 -10.09 0.15 -4.76
CA ALA A 51 -10.17 1.55 -5.17
C ALA A 51 -10.10 1.70 -6.70
N GLU A 52 -9.23 0.95 -7.38
CA GLU A 52 -9.13 0.94 -8.85
C GLU A 52 -10.43 0.44 -9.51
N VAL A 53 -11.00 -0.65 -9.00
CA VAL A 53 -12.27 -1.19 -9.53
C VAL A 53 -13.40 -0.18 -9.37
N VAL A 54 -13.45 0.53 -8.23
CA VAL A 54 -14.43 1.60 -8.02
C VAL A 54 -14.17 2.77 -8.98
N ALA A 55 -12.93 3.23 -9.09
CA ALA A 55 -12.54 4.31 -9.99
C ALA A 55 -12.89 4.01 -11.45
N HIS A 56 -12.60 2.79 -11.91
CA HIS A 56 -12.92 2.34 -13.27
C HIS A 56 -14.42 2.27 -13.52
N LYS A 57 -15.22 1.89 -12.51
CA LYS A 57 -16.69 1.87 -12.63
C LYS A 57 -17.30 3.27 -12.65
N VAL A 58 -16.70 4.22 -11.94
CA VAL A 58 -17.15 5.62 -11.92
C VAL A 58 -16.81 6.32 -13.24
N GLY A 59 -15.68 5.98 -13.86
CA GLY A 59 -15.23 6.61 -15.10
C GLY A 59 -14.66 8.01 -14.89
N GLU A 60 -14.06 8.57 -15.94
CA GLU A 60 -13.39 9.87 -15.87
C GLU A 60 -14.38 11.04 -15.92
N PRO A 61 -14.11 12.16 -15.21
CA PRO A 61 -12.89 12.49 -14.46
C PRO A 61 -12.88 12.04 -12.98
N PHE A 62 -14.04 11.65 -12.45
CA PHE A 62 -14.21 11.39 -11.02
C PHE A 62 -13.48 10.14 -10.54
N GLY A 63 -13.35 9.12 -11.40
CA GLY A 63 -12.61 7.90 -11.08
C GLY A 63 -11.16 8.18 -10.69
N THR A 64 -10.47 9.04 -11.44
CA THR A 64 -9.07 9.44 -11.15
C THR A 64 -8.96 10.15 -9.80
N ILE A 65 -9.90 11.04 -9.48
CA ILE A 65 -9.92 11.75 -8.19
C ILE A 65 -10.18 10.76 -7.04
N ILE A 66 -11.12 9.84 -7.20
CA ILE A 66 -11.43 8.80 -6.21
C ILE A 66 -10.19 7.93 -5.96
N LEU A 67 -9.53 7.46 -7.01
CA LEU A 67 -8.33 6.63 -6.89
C LEU A 67 -7.21 7.36 -6.14
N ALA A 68 -6.93 8.61 -6.53
CA ALA A 68 -5.91 9.44 -5.88
C ALA A 68 -6.24 9.67 -4.40
N LEU A 69 -7.50 9.96 -4.08
CA LEU A 69 -7.96 10.16 -2.70
C LEU A 69 -7.82 8.86 -1.89
N CYS A 70 -8.23 7.71 -2.43
CA CYS A 70 -8.11 6.43 -1.74
C CYS A 70 -6.65 6.09 -1.42
N ILE A 71 -5.73 6.26 -2.37
CA ILE A 71 -4.31 5.97 -2.16
C ILE A 71 -3.71 6.89 -1.08
N THR A 72 -4.02 8.19 -1.11
CA THR A 72 -3.51 9.13 -0.09
C THR A 72 -4.08 8.85 1.30
N ILE A 73 -5.35 8.45 1.41
CA ILE A 73 -5.94 8.03 2.69
C ILE A 73 -5.21 6.78 3.24
N ILE A 74 -4.93 5.79 2.39
CA ILE A 74 -4.19 4.58 2.79
C ILE A 74 -2.79 4.97 3.31
N GLU A 75 -2.08 5.82 2.57
CA GLU A 75 -0.75 6.30 2.95
C GLU A 75 -0.76 7.05 4.30
N VAL A 76 -1.66 8.03 4.45
CA VAL A 76 -1.77 8.82 5.69
C VAL A 76 -2.19 7.94 6.88
N ALA A 77 -3.09 6.96 6.68
CA ALA A 77 -3.47 6.02 7.74
C ALA A 77 -2.29 5.16 8.21
N LEU A 78 -1.43 4.71 7.30
CA LEU A 78 -0.21 3.96 7.64
C LEU A 78 0.79 4.84 8.40
N ILE A 79 1.01 6.08 7.95
CA ILE A 79 1.89 7.04 8.63
C ILE A 79 1.40 7.28 10.06
N ILE A 80 0.11 7.59 10.24
CA ILE A 80 -0.48 7.81 11.57
C ILE A 80 -0.33 6.56 12.43
N SER A 81 -0.58 5.37 11.88
CA SER A 81 -0.43 4.11 12.61
C SER A 81 1.00 3.90 13.12
N LEU A 82 2.00 4.21 12.30
CA LEU A 82 3.42 4.12 12.68
C LEU A 82 3.78 5.18 13.73
N MET A 83 3.26 6.40 13.61
CA MET A 83 3.49 7.45 14.60
C MET A 83 2.91 7.10 15.97
N VAL A 84 1.69 6.57 15.99
CA VAL A 84 1.05 6.12 17.23
C VAL A 84 1.82 4.96 17.86
N ALA A 85 2.30 4.01 17.05
CA ALA A 85 3.07 2.87 17.54
C ALA A 85 4.49 3.27 18.01
N GLY A 86 5.11 4.28 17.40
CA GLY A 86 6.49 4.69 17.66
C GLY A 86 6.69 5.72 18.78
N GLY A 87 5.61 6.33 19.29
CA GLY A 87 5.67 7.29 20.39
C GLY A 87 6.45 8.57 20.06
N ASP A 88 7.09 9.18 21.07
CA ASP A 88 7.78 10.48 20.94
C ASP A 88 8.90 10.50 19.89
N GLN A 89 9.50 9.34 19.58
CA GLN A 89 10.56 9.23 18.57
C GLN A 89 10.01 9.28 17.13
N ALA A 90 8.70 9.11 16.95
CA ALA A 90 8.07 9.07 15.63
C ALA A 90 7.44 10.42 15.22
N ILE A 91 7.71 11.52 15.93
CA ILE A 91 7.15 12.84 15.58
C ILE A 91 7.65 13.30 14.19
N THR A 92 8.87 12.95 13.79
CA THR A 92 9.40 13.27 12.45
C THR A 92 8.99 12.26 11.39
N LEU A 93 8.39 11.12 11.77
CA LEU A 93 8.12 10.04 10.81
C LEU A 93 7.25 10.53 9.65
N ALA A 94 6.20 11.31 9.92
CA ALA A 94 5.32 11.82 8.87
C ALA A 94 6.04 12.63 7.80
N ARG A 95 6.89 13.58 8.20
CA ARG A 95 7.66 14.39 7.24
C ARG A 95 8.66 13.53 6.48
N ASP A 96 9.32 12.60 7.18
CA ASP A 96 10.37 11.76 6.59
C ASP A 96 9.77 10.77 5.57
N THR A 97 8.61 10.19 5.84
CA THR A 97 7.90 9.32 4.90
C THR A 97 7.41 10.06 3.66
N VAL A 98 6.89 11.28 3.80
CA VAL A 98 6.43 12.08 2.65
C VAL A 98 7.62 12.50 1.79
N PHE A 99 8.73 12.93 2.39
CA PHE A 99 9.95 13.23 1.63
C PHE A 99 10.49 11.99 0.91
N ALA A 100 10.48 10.83 1.56
CA ALA A 100 10.87 9.57 0.93
C ALA A 100 9.96 9.20 -0.25
N ALA A 101 8.64 9.36 -0.12
CA ALA A 101 7.68 9.11 -1.20
C ALA A 101 7.96 10.01 -2.41
N VAL A 102 8.15 11.32 -2.20
CA VAL A 102 8.49 12.27 -3.27
C VAL A 102 9.82 11.90 -3.93
N MET A 103 10.85 11.55 -3.15
CA MET A 103 12.15 11.15 -3.69
C MET A 103 12.06 9.87 -4.53
N LEU A 104 11.25 8.89 -4.10
CA LEU A 104 10.99 7.66 -4.85
C LEU A 104 10.26 7.92 -6.17
N ILE A 105 9.27 8.81 -6.17
CA ILE A 105 8.55 9.16 -7.40
C ILE A 105 9.49 9.89 -8.37
N LEU A 106 10.18 10.92 -7.90
CA LEU A 106 10.97 11.81 -8.76
C LEU A 106 12.28 11.17 -9.26
N ASN A 107 12.97 10.41 -8.42
CA ASN A 107 14.26 9.81 -8.79
C ASN A 107 14.12 8.33 -9.17
N GLY A 108 13.26 7.59 -8.47
CA GLY A 108 13.05 6.16 -8.72
C GLY A 108 12.16 5.94 -9.94
N ILE A 109 10.86 6.24 -9.81
CA ILE A 109 9.86 5.92 -10.84
C ILE A 109 10.15 6.70 -12.13
N LEU A 110 10.27 8.04 -12.06
CA LEU A 110 10.57 8.84 -13.25
C LEU A 110 11.92 8.47 -13.86
N GLY A 111 12.94 8.23 -13.03
CA GLY A 111 14.27 7.79 -13.51
C GLY A 111 14.20 6.47 -14.28
N ILE A 112 13.46 5.48 -13.76
CA ILE A 112 13.23 4.20 -14.45
C ILE A 112 12.45 4.42 -15.75
N CYS A 113 11.42 5.25 -15.75
CA CYS A 113 10.65 5.56 -16.96
C CYS A 113 11.53 6.16 -18.05
N ILE A 114 12.40 7.12 -17.70
CA ILE A 114 13.34 7.74 -18.64
C ILE A 114 14.38 6.72 -19.10
N LEU A 115 14.96 5.92 -18.20
CA LEU A 115 15.96 4.92 -18.57
C LEU A 115 15.38 3.86 -19.52
N VAL A 116 14.20 3.34 -19.22
CA VAL A 116 13.51 2.37 -20.08
C VAL A 116 13.11 3.01 -21.41
N GLY A 117 12.63 4.26 -21.39
CA GLY A 117 12.32 5.03 -22.59
C GLY A 117 13.57 5.21 -23.47
N GLY A 118 14.66 5.69 -22.90
CA GLY A 118 15.90 5.96 -23.62
C GLY A 118 16.60 4.72 -24.14
N VAL A 119 16.59 3.60 -23.39
CA VAL A 119 17.10 2.32 -23.90
C VAL A 119 16.24 1.80 -25.06
N LYS A 120 14.92 2.02 -25.02
CA LYS A 120 14.00 1.53 -26.06
C LYS A 120 14.07 2.37 -27.34
N TYR A 121 14.22 3.69 -27.21
CA TYR A 121 14.20 4.63 -28.34
C TYR A 121 15.60 5.12 -28.75
N TYR A 122 16.66 4.73 -28.00
CA TYR A 122 18.05 5.16 -28.18
C TYR A 122 18.25 6.68 -28.11
N GLU A 123 17.46 7.35 -27.27
CA GLU A 123 17.52 8.79 -26.94
C GLU A 123 17.88 8.99 -25.47
#